data_AF-A0A0M8PRA5-F1
#
_entry.id   AF-A0A0M8PRA5-F1
#
_cell.length_a   1.000
_cell.length_b   1.000
_cell.length_c   1.000
_cell.angle_alpha   90.00
_cell.angle_beta   90.00
_cell.angle_gamma   90.00
#
_symmetry.space_group_name_H-M   'P 1'
#
loop_
_entity.id
_entity.type
_entity.pdbx_description
1 polymer ?
#
loop_
_entity_poly.entity_id
_entity_poly.type
_entity_poly.pdbx_seq_one_letter_code
_entity_poly.pdbx_strand_id
1 'polypeptide(L)'
;MFEIKNPSKKIKSILEELGHNYEIKVIDAEQCIYRNLQNGYDIEVSGLNNQKQSIEANIYVWDCNKGSRIVDRVQNVTSLDELKEKLEELSIKYS
;
A
#
# COMPACT_ATOMS: atom_id res chain seq x y z
N MET A 1 -22.18 6.11 -11.55
CA MET A 1 -21.86 5.31 -10.36
C MET A 1 -20.47 4.74 -10.58
N PHE A 2 -19.50 5.02 -9.73
CA PHE A 2 -18.15 4.47 -9.87
C PHE A 2 -18.16 3.01 -9.42
N GLU A 3 -17.73 2.09 -10.28
CA GLU A 3 -17.61 0.68 -9.95
C GLU A 3 -16.24 0.43 -9.30
N ILE A 4 -16.24 -0.03 -8.05
CA ILE A 4 -15.02 -0.46 -7.37
C ILE A 4 -14.66 -1.84 -7.90
N LYS A 5 -13.49 -1.95 -8.52
CA LYS A 5 -12.99 -3.24 -9.02
C LYS A 5 -12.70 -4.18 -7.85
N ASN A 6 -13.03 -5.45 -8.05
CA ASN A 6 -12.60 -6.51 -7.13
C ASN A 6 -11.06 -6.63 -7.13
N PRO A 7 -10.46 -7.10 -6.03
CA PRO A 7 -9.02 -7.34 -5.96
C PRO A 7 -8.60 -8.45 -6.94
N SER A 8 -7.63 -8.12 -7.80
CA SER A 8 -7.01 -9.03 -8.77
C SER A 8 -6.21 -10.15 -8.10
N LYS A 9 -5.84 -11.19 -8.86
CA LYS A 9 -4.94 -12.25 -8.37
C LYS A 9 -3.58 -11.68 -7.95
N LYS A 10 -3.06 -10.70 -8.69
CA LYS A 10 -1.75 -10.09 -8.44
C LYS A 10 -1.68 -9.44 -7.06
N ILE A 11 -2.62 -8.54 -6.74
CA ILE A 11 -2.61 -7.84 -5.44
C ILE A 11 -2.77 -8.82 -4.28
N LYS A 12 -3.56 -9.90 -4.45
CA LYS A 12 -3.70 -10.96 -3.45
C LYS A 12 -2.39 -11.70 -3.22
N SER A 13 -1.69 -12.11 -4.29
CA SER A 13 -0.40 -12.77 -4.14
C SER A 13 0.67 -11.87 -3.53
N ILE A 14 0.68 -10.57 -3.85
CA ILE A 14 1.59 -9.61 -3.19
C ILE A 14 1.24 -9.48 -1.71
N LEU A 15 -0.05 -9.41 -1.36
CA LEU A 15 -0.48 -9.38 0.04
C LEU A 15 0.00 -10.62 0.82
N GLU A 16 -0.13 -11.81 0.23
CA GLU A 16 0.37 -13.06 0.83
C GLU A 16 1.88 -12.99 1.11
N GLU A 17 2.64 -12.42 0.18
CA GLU A 17 4.09 -12.22 0.31
C GLU A 17 4.50 -11.17 1.35
N LEU A 18 3.65 -10.18 1.63
CA LEU A 18 3.88 -9.14 2.64
C LEU A 18 3.46 -9.59 4.04
N GLY A 19 2.52 -10.52 4.14
CA GLY A 19 2.09 -11.14 5.38
C GLY A 19 0.98 -10.40 6.14
N HIS A 20 0.68 -10.91 7.34
CA HIS A 20 -0.55 -10.62 8.11
C HIS A 20 -0.67 -9.20 8.66
N ASN A 21 0.41 -8.41 8.63
CA ASN A 21 0.38 -7.01 9.06
C ASN A 21 -0.27 -6.09 8.01
N TYR A 22 -0.54 -6.61 6.82
CA TYR A 22 -1.15 -5.90 5.72
C TYR A 22 -2.54 -6.47 5.43
N GLU A 23 -3.40 -5.63 4.87
CA GLU A 23 -4.72 -6.00 4.35
C GLU A 23 -4.98 -5.32 3.01
N ILE A 24 -6.02 -5.75 2.28
CA ILE A 24 -6.51 -5.01 1.11
C ILE A 24 -7.66 -4.10 1.58
N LYS A 25 -7.55 -2.81 1.24
CA LYS A 25 -8.53 -1.79 1.58
C LYS A 25 -8.87 -0.94 0.36
N VAL A 26 -10.12 -0.51 0.26
CA VAL A 26 -10.52 0.43 -0.80
C VAL A 26 -10.14 1.85 -0.39
N ILE A 27 -9.29 2.50 -1.17
CA ILE A 27 -8.86 3.89 -0.99
C ILE A 27 -8.96 4.56 -2.37
N ASP A 28 -9.60 5.74 -2.44
CA ASP A 28 -9.80 6.49 -3.68
C ASP A 28 -10.35 5.66 -4.86
N ALA A 29 -11.32 4.78 -4.56
CA ALA A 29 -11.93 3.83 -5.48
C ALA A 29 -10.98 2.78 -6.10
N GLU A 30 -9.78 2.61 -5.55
CA GLU A 30 -8.83 1.55 -5.87
C GLU A 30 -8.72 0.53 -4.73
N GLN A 31 -8.46 -0.74 -5.05
CA GLN A 31 -8.02 -1.72 -4.05
C GLN A 31 -6.53 -1.51 -3.79
N CYS A 32 -6.18 -1.00 -2.62
CA CYS A 32 -4.82 -0.77 -2.19
C CYS A 32 -4.40 -1.82 -1.14
N ILE A 33 -3.11 -2.09 -1.03
CA ILE A 33 -2.59 -2.78 0.16
C ILE A 33 -2.41 -1.72 1.24
N TYR A 34 -2.79 -2.04 2.46
CA TYR A 34 -2.84 -1.10 3.58
C TYR A 34 -2.26 -1.74 4.84
N ARG A 35 -1.59 -0.93 5.66
CA ARG A 35 -1.11 -1.31 7.00
C ARG A 35 -1.29 -0.16 7.97
N ASN A 36 -1.90 -0.45 9.12
CA ASN A 36 -2.01 0.48 10.24
C ASN A 36 -0.81 0.28 11.18
N LEU A 37 -0.04 1.33 11.47
CA LEU A 37 1.14 1.24 12.36
C LEU A 37 0.80 1.39 13.85
N GLN A 38 -0.48 1.57 14.20
CA GLN A 38 -1.03 1.67 15.55
C GLN A 38 -0.53 2.86 16.38
N ASN A 39 0.05 3.87 15.73
CA ASN A 39 0.57 5.10 16.35
C ASN A 39 0.05 6.37 15.67
N GLY A 40 -1.03 6.24 14.89
CA GLY A 40 -1.63 7.32 14.12
C GLY A 40 -0.98 7.56 12.76
N TYR A 41 -0.03 6.70 12.35
CA TYR A 41 0.44 6.61 10.98
C TYR A 41 -0.07 5.35 10.30
N ASP A 42 -0.40 5.47 9.01
CA ASP A 42 -0.79 4.36 8.15
C ASP A 42 0.06 4.33 6.89
N ILE A 43 0.24 3.14 6.33
CA ILE A 43 0.91 2.93 5.05
C ILE A 43 -0.13 2.43 4.04
N GLU A 44 -0.13 3.05 2.87
CA GLU A 44 -0.90 2.64 1.70
C GLU A 44 0.05 2.27 0.56
N VAL A 45 -0.30 1.23 -0.19
CA VAL A 45 0.35 0.86 -1.46
C VAL A 45 -0.71 0.80 -2.56
N SER A 46 -0.63 1.74 -3.49
CA SER A 46 -1.50 1.88 -4.67
C SER A 46 -0.78 1.42 -5.94
N GLY A 47 -1.52 1.14 -7.01
CA GLY A 47 -0.99 0.76 -8.33
C GLY A 47 -0.91 -0.75 -8.55
N LEU A 48 -1.32 -1.57 -7.58
CA LEU A 48 -1.18 -3.03 -7.66
C LEU A 48 -2.44 -3.74 -8.18
N ASN A 49 -3.62 -3.10 -8.14
CA ASN A 49 -4.86 -3.73 -8.58
C ASN A 49 -5.11 -3.59 -10.10
N ASN A 50 -4.24 -4.19 -10.91
CA ASN A 50 -4.37 -4.20 -12.36
C ASN A 50 -3.95 -5.54 -12.98
N GLN A 51 -4.14 -5.68 -14.30
CA GLN A 51 -3.83 -6.92 -15.04
C GLN A 51 -2.37 -7.00 -15.54
N LYS A 52 -1.54 -5.97 -15.30
CA LYS A 52 -0.14 -5.99 -15.72
C LYS A 52 0.63 -7.02 -14.90
N GLN A 53 1.60 -7.69 -15.51
CA GLN A 53 2.50 -8.60 -14.78
C GLN A 53 3.58 -7.83 -14.01
N SER A 54 3.94 -6.63 -14.46
CA SER A 54 4.86 -5.73 -13.76
C SER A 54 4.29 -5.28 -12.41
N ILE A 55 5.21 -5.10 -11.45
CA ILE A 55 4.96 -4.30 -10.26
C ILE A 55 5.21 -2.85 -10.66
N GLU A 56 4.23 -2.00 -10.39
CA GLU A 56 4.29 -0.56 -10.57
C GLU A 56 3.48 0.03 -9.41
N ALA A 57 4.15 0.24 -8.27
CA ALA A 57 3.51 0.64 -7.04
C ALA A 57 3.95 2.03 -6.58
N ASN A 58 3.05 2.72 -5.88
CA ASN A 58 3.35 3.92 -5.11
C ASN A 58 2.98 3.66 -3.66
N ILE A 59 3.87 4.02 -2.75
CA ILE A 59 3.67 3.91 -1.30
C ILE A 59 3.40 5.30 -0.75
N TYR A 60 2.38 5.43 0.08
CA TYR A 60 2.03 6.67 0.76
C TYR A 60 2.00 6.44 2.27
N VAL A 61 2.61 7.34 3.03
CA VAL A 61 2.48 7.36 4.50
C VAL A 61 1.52 8.46 4.89
N TRP A 62 0.48 8.09 5.63
CA TRP A 62 -0.57 8.97 6.09
C TRP A 62 -0.40 9.28 7.58
N ASP A 63 -0.44 10.57 7.94
CA ASP A 63 -0.58 11.05 9.32
C ASP A 63 -2.08 11.25 9.61
N CYS A 64 -2.66 10.31 10.34
CA CYS A 64 -4.08 10.26 10.69
C CYS A 64 -4.39 11.03 11.99
N ASN A 65 -3.39 11.55 12.71
CA ASN A 65 -3.60 12.25 13.98
C ASN A 65 -4.26 13.62 13.83
N LYS A 66 -4.08 14.29 12.68
CA LYS A 66 -4.56 15.66 12.44
C LYS A 66 -5.24 15.83 11.08
N GLY A 67 -6.23 14.98 10.81
CA GLY A 67 -7.10 15.10 9.63
C GLY A 67 -6.54 14.46 8.36
N SER A 68 -5.81 13.35 8.50
CA SER A 68 -5.34 12.48 7.41
C SER A 68 -4.65 13.22 6.26
N ARG A 69 -3.33 13.36 6.36
CA ARG A 69 -2.49 13.95 5.31
C ARG A 69 -1.33 13.03 4.94
N ILE A 70 -0.92 13.07 3.69
CA ILE A 70 0.29 12.36 3.25
C ILE A 70 1.52 13.09 3.79
N VAL A 71 2.37 12.38 4.53
CA VAL A 71 3.63 12.91 5.10
C VAL A 71 4.88 12.34 4.44
N ASP A 72 4.75 11.21 3.73
CA ASP A 72 5.83 10.64 2.93
C ASP A 72 5.26 9.91 1.71
N ARG A 73 6.08 9.77 0.66
CA ARG A 73 5.73 9.03 -0.54
C ARG A 73 6.95 8.42 -1.21
N VAL A 74 6.82 7.18 -1.65
CA VAL A 74 7.77 6.49 -2.51
C VAL A 74 7.06 6.15 -3.80
N GLN A 75 7.61 6.58 -4.93
CA GLN A 75 6.99 6.41 -6.25
C GLN A 75 7.81 5.48 -7.12
N ASN A 76 7.15 4.85 -8.09
CA ASN A 76 7.77 3.99 -9.11
C ASN A 76 8.51 2.78 -8.52
N VAL A 77 7.94 2.13 -7.51
CA VAL A 77 8.45 0.85 -7.01
C VAL A 77 8.16 -0.22 -8.07
N THR A 78 9.20 -0.90 -8.55
CA THR A 78 9.12 -1.78 -9.74
C THR A 78 9.29 -3.26 -9.45
N SER A 79 9.68 -3.63 -8.22
CA SER A 79 9.90 -5.03 -7.83
C SER A 79 9.34 -5.34 -6.44
N LEU A 80 9.11 -6.62 -6.16
CA LEU A 80 8.59 -7.07 -4.86
C LEU A 80 9.63 -6.88 -3.75
N ASP A 81 10.90 -7.11 -4.05
CA ASP A 81 12.00 -6.93 -3.10
C ASP A 81 12.17 -5.46 -2.71
N GLU A 82 12.15 -4.56 -3.70
CA GLU A 82 12.15 -3.10 -3.45
C GLU A 82 10.93 -2.66 -2.64
N LEU A 83 9.74 -3.20 -2.95
CA LEU A 83 8.54 -2.94 -2.18
C LEU A 83 8.70 -3.35 -0.71
N LYS A 84 9.19 -4.57 -0.46
CA LYS A 84 9.42 -5.08 0.89
C LYS A 84 10.45 -4.22 1.65
N GLU A 85 11.57 -3.88 1.00
CA GLU A 85 12.61 -3.03 1.58
C GLU A 85 12.05 -1.66 1.98
N LYS A 86 11.36 -0.98 1.06
CA LYS A 86 10.83 0.37 1.30
C LYS A 86 9.73 0.36 2.35
N LEU A 87 8.88 -0.67 2.39
CA LEU A 87 7.88 -0.84 3.44
C LEU A 87 8.51 -1.04 4.82
N GLU A 88 9.59 -1.81 4.92
CA GLU A 88 10.32 -2.00 6.17
C GLU A 88 10.98 -0.69 6.62
N GLU A 89 11.68 0.02 5.73
CA GLU A 89 12.28 1.33 6.01
C GLU A 89 11.25 2.34 6.55
N LEU A 90 10.09 2.44 5.88
CA LEU A 90 9.01 3.32 6.30
C LEU A 90 8.39 2.87 7.64
N SER A 91 8.23 1.57 7.84
CA SER A 91 7.70 1.03 9.09
C SER A 91 8.61 1.40 10.27
N ILE A 92 9.94 1.30 10.10
CA ILE A 92 10.92 1.68 11.13
C ILE A 92 10.90 3.20 11.37
N LYS A 93 10.87 3.99 10.29
CA LYS A 93 10.91 5.46 10.36
C LYS A 93 9.69 6.05 11.07
N TYR A 94 8.53 5.44 10.88
CA TYR A 94 7.25 5.92 11.39
C TYR A 94 6.69 5.02 12.50
N SER A 95 7.51 4.19 13.15
CA SER A 95 7.12 3.36 14.31
C SER A 95 7.12 4.15 15.62
#